data_AF-A0A645DYY5-F1
#
_entry.id   AF-A0A645DYY5-F1
#
_cell.length_a   1.000
_cell.length_b   1.000
_cell.length_c   1.000
_cell.angle_alpha   90.00
_cell.angle_beta   90.00
_cell.angle_gamma   90.00
#
_symmetry.space_group_name_H-M   'P 1'
#
loop_
_entity.id
_entity.type
_entity.pdbx_description
1 polymer ?
#
loop_
_entity_poly.entity_id
_entity_poly.type
_entity_poly.pdbx_seq_one_letter_code
_entity_poly.pdbx_strand_id
1 'polypeptide(L)'
;MHKAWHAASEEVGKVQYFMLGDSNLELTRNFEVERIGSGQADRATFLIDPQGTIQYIEQTAEGIGRSAAELLRKVKAAQYVAAHPGEVCPAKWEEGEETLTPSIDLVGKI
;
A
#
# COMPACT_ATOMS: atom_id res chain seq x y z
N MET A 1 -10.11 20.37 8.63
CA MET A 1 -9.46 19.41 9.55
C MET A 1 -7.97 19.27 9.27
N HIS A 2 -7.55 18.69 8.13
CA HIS A 2 -6.11 18.41 7.90
C HIS A 2 -5.18 19.64 7.95
N LYS A 3 -5.59 20.77 7.38
CA LYS A 3 -4.81 22.03 7.46
C LYS A 3 -4.57 22.49 8.91
N ALA A 4 -5.57 22.32 9.79
CA ALA A 4 -5.44 22.70 11.19
C ALA A 4 -4.49 21.75 11.94
N TRP A 5 -4.54 20.44 11.65
CA TRP A 5 -3.62 19.47 12.23
C TRP A 5 -2.18 19.68 11.78
N HIS A 6 -1.99 19.92 10.48
CA HIS A 6 -0.68 20.21 9.90
C HIS A 6 -0.05 21.47 10.51
N ALA A 7 -0.83 22.51 10.76
CA ALA A 7 -0.35 23.74 11.40
C ALA A 7 -0.09 23.60 12.91
N ALA A 8 -0.73 22.63 13.59
CA ALA A 8 -0.73 22.55 15.05
C ALA A 8 0.14 21.42 15.64
N SER A 9 0.44 20.37 14.87
CA SER A 9 1.29 19.25 15.33
C SER A 9 2.68 19.32 14.72
N GLU A 10 3.71 19.14 15.54
CA GLU A 10 5.10 19.11 15.10
C GLU A 10 5.38 17.92 14.17
N GLU A 11 4.80 16.75 14.49
CA GLU A 11 4.96 15.52 13.73
C GLU A 11 4.20 15.58 12.41
N VAL A 12 2.92 15.97 12.44
CA VAL A 12 2.09 16.07 11.24
C VAL A 12 2.52 17.25 10.37
N GLY A 13 3.01 18.34 10.95
CA GLY A 13 3.52 19.49 10.22
C GLY A 13 4.74 19.19 9.33
N LYS A 14 5.44 18.08 9.58
CA LYS A 14 6.56 17.59 8.74
C LYS A 14 6.07 16.92 7.45
N VAL A 15 4.80 16.53 7.35
CA VAL A 15 4.23 15.87 6.16
C VAL A 15 4.36 16.77 4.93
N GLN A 16 4.95 16.23 3.86
CA GLN A 16 5.17 16.92 2.57
C GLN A 16 4.26 16.41 1.44
N TYR A 17 3.44 15.38 1.70
CA TYR A 17 2.49 14.82 0.74
C TYR A 17 1.08 15.35 0.98
N PHE A 18 0.19 15.18 -0.01
CA PHE A 18 -1.18 15.68 0.07
C PHE A 18 -1.99 14.95 1.16
N MET A 19 -2.65 15.74 2.03
CA MET A 19 -3.59 15.24 3.03
C MET A 19 -5.03 15.46 2.54
N LEU A 20 -5.52 14.56 1.70
CA LEU A 20 -6.86 14.65 1.10
C LEU A 20 -7.96 14.51 2.16
N GLY A 21 -9.00 15.36 2.12
CA GLY A 21 -10.21 15.18 2.92
C GLY A 21 -11.33 14.56 2.09
N ASP A 22 -11.99 13.53 2.62
CA ASP A 22 -13.06 12.77 1.96
C ASP A 22 -14.36 12.86 2.78
N SER A 23 -14.96 14.05 2.83
CA SER A 23 -16.06 14.33 3.77
C SER A 23 -17.39 13.63 3.43
N ASN A 24 -17.60 13.22 2.18
CA ASN A 24 -18.78 12.46 1.75
C ASN A 24 -18.54 10.94 1.77
N LEU A 25 -17.31 10.50 2.11
CA LEU A 25 -16.86 9.10 2.14
C LEU A 25 -16.89 8.42 0.77
N GLU A 26 -16.90 9.18 -0.32
CA GLU A 26 -16.95 8.62 -1.67
C GLU A 26 -15.67 7.85 -1.98
N LEU A 27 -14.50 8.43 -1.70
CA LEU A 27 -13.24 7.74 -1.94
C LEU A 27 -13.09 6.52 -1.02
N THR A 28 -13.46 6.69 0.24
CA THR A 28 -13.44 5.63 1.26
C THR A 28 -14.29 4.43 0.84
N ARG A 29 -15.49 4.68 0.28
CA ARG A 29 -16.38 3.62 -0.25
C ARG A 29 -15.86 3.01 -1.54
N ASN A 30 -15.26 3.80 -2.43
CA ASN A 30 -14.65 3.29 -3.66
C ASN A 30 -13.53 2.29 -3.39
N PHE A 31 -12.82 2.44 -2.26
CA PHE A 31 -11.81 1.50 -1.78
C PHE A 31 -12.34 0.46 -0.79
N GLU A 32 -13.66 0.41 -0.55
CA GLU A 32 -14.34 -0.55 0.33
C GLU A 32 -13.81 -0.59 1.76
N VAL A 33 -13.36 0.55 2.29
CA VAL A 33 -12.76 0.67 3.64
C VAL A 33 -13.59 1.54 4.58
N GLU A 34 -14.88 1.75 4.31
CA GLU A 34 -15.77 2.48 5.22
C GLU A 34 -16.12 1.63 6.45
N ARG A 35 -15.87 2.18 7.64
CA ARG A 35 -16.46 1.67 8.88
C ARG A 35 -17.88 2.19 9.01
N ILE A 36 -18.84 1.40 8.53
CA ILE A 36 -20.26 1.74 8.51
C ILE A 36 -20.75 2.23 9.88
N GLY A 37 -21.43 3.37 9.89
CA GLY A 37 -21.96 4.01 11.10
C GLY A 37 -20.97 4.86 11.89
N SER A 38 -19.66 4.75 11.63
CA SER A 38 -18.63 5.59 12.27
C SER A 38 -18.25 6.84 11.47
N GLY A 39 -18.57 6.84 10.18
CA GLY A 39 -18.18 7.90 9.24
C GLY A 39 -16.67 8.02 9.03
N GLN A 40 -15.93 6.91 9.17
CA GLN A 40 -14.47 6.87 9.10
C GLN A 40 -13.98 5.74 8.19
N ALA A 41 -12.78 5.89 7.65
CA ALA A 41 -12.09 4.82 6.95
C ALA A 41 -11.39 3.87 7.93
N ASP A 42 -11.28 2.59 7.59
CA ASP A 42 -10.32 1.66 8.20
C ASP A 42 -8.87 2.08 7.92
N ARG A 43 -7.94 1.54 8.71
CA ARG A 43 -6.50 1.74 8.46
C ARG A 43 -6.07 0.88 7.28
N ALA A 44 -6.18 1.44 6.08
CA ALA A 44 -5.79 0.77 4.85
C ALA A 44 -4.68 1.50 4.07
N THR A 45 -3.86 0.73 3.36
CA THR A 45 -2.84 1.20 2.42
C THR A 45 -3.07 0.51 1.08
N PHE A 46 -3.10 1.29 0.01
CA PHE A 46 -3.21 0.79 -1.36
C PHE A 46 -2.00 1.25 -2.18
N LEU A 47 -1.32 0.31 -2.81
CA LEU A 47 -0.27 0.59 -3.79
C LEU A 47 -0.88 0.46 -5.18
N ILE A 48 -0.86 1.56 -5.95
CA ILE A 48 -1.46 1.65 -7.29
C ILE A 48 -0.35 1.90 -8.30
N ASP A 49 -0.35 1.13 -9.39
CA ASP A 49 0.61 1.28 -10.48
C ASP A 49 0.25 2.43 -11.44
N PRO A 50 1.12 2.79 -12.41
CA PRO A 50 0.83 3.84 -13.39
C PRO A 50 -0.37 3.57 -14.30
N GLN A 51 -0.86 2.33 -14.38
CA GLN A 51 -2.04 1.94 -15.14
C GLN A 51 -3.33 2.07 -14.31
N GLY A 52 -3.21 2.43 -13.03
CA GLY A 52 -4.35 2.57 -12.11
C GLY A 52 -4.76 1.24 -11.45
N THR A 53 -3.94 0.19 -11.53
CA THR A 53 -4.24 -1.11 -10.94
C THR A 53 -3.66 -1.22 -9.54
N ILE A 54 -4.44 -1.76 -8.60
CA ILE A 54 -3.99 -2.02 -7.24
C ILE A 54 -3.07 -3.25 -7.23
N GLN A 55 -1.82 -3.06 -6.83
CA GLN A 55 -0.79 -4.12 -6.77
C GLN A 55 -0.57 -4.67 -5.36
N TYR A 56 -0.94 -3.90 -4.33
CA TYR A 56 -0.84 -4.33 -2.94
C TYR A 56 -1.89 -3.62 -2.07
N ILE A 57 -2.44 -4.37 -1.12
CA ILE A 57 -3.41 -3.92 -0.13
C ILE A 57 -2.92 -4.36 1.26
N GLU A 58 -2.95 -3.43 2.21
CA GLU A 58 -2.78 -3.69 3.64
C GLU A 58 -3.97 -3.10 4.38
N GLN A 59 -4.59 -3.85 5.28
CA GLN A 59 -5.60 -3.33 6.20
C GLN A 59 -5.32 -3.85 7.61
N THR A 60 -5.34 -2.96 8.59
CA THR A 60 -5.10 -3.30 9.99
C THR A 60 -6.25 -2.84 10.89
N ALA A 61 -6.46 -3.55 12.01
CA ALA A 61 -7.39 -3.10 13.04
C ALA A 61 -6.92 -1.78 13.68
N GLU A 62 -7.83 -1.05 14.32
CA GLU A 62 -7.56 0.28 14.88
C GLU A 62 -6.33 0.35 15.81
N GLY A 63 -6.10 -0.70 16.60
CA GLY A 63 -5.00 -0.82 17.55
C GLY A 63 -3.67 -1.32 16.96
N ILE A 64 -3.61 -1.63 15.66
CA ILE A 64 -2.44 -2.21 15.02
C ILE A 64 -1.84 -1.20 14.03
N GLY A 65 -0.65 -0.71 14.36
CA GLY A 65 0.13 0.16 13.49
C GLY A 65 0.62 -0.56 12.23
N ARG A 66 0.79 0.22 11.15
CA ARG A 66 1.34 -0.26 9.87
C ARG A 66 2.85 -0.08 9.79
N SER A 67 3.49 -0.75 8.84
CA SER A 67 4.94 -0.66 8.63
C SER A 67 5.28 0.04 7.31
N ALA A 68 5.92 1.21 7.40
CA ALA A 68 6.42 1.92 6.22
C ALA A 68 7.54 1.14 5.49
N ALA A 69 8.33 0.36 6.23
CA ALA A 69 9.37 -0.49 5.65
C ALA A 69 8.77 -1.60 4.77
N GLU A 70 7.66 -2.22 5.22
CA GLU A 70 6.97 -3.24 4.41
C GLU A 70 6.32 -2.61 3.18
N LEU A 71 5.70 -1.44 3.31
CA LEU A 71 5.18 -0.70 2.15
C LEU A 71 6.31 -0.42 1.14
N LEU A 72 7.47 0.07 1.58
CA LEU A 72 8.59 0.34 0.70
C LEU A 72 9.10 -0.94 0.00
N ARG A 73 9.18 -2.06 0.73
CA ARG A 73 9.56 -3.35 0.16
C ARG A 73 8.57 -3.80 -0.92
N LYS A 74 7.27 -3.63 -0.69
CA LYS A 74 6.21 -3.93 -1.68
C LYS A 74 6.28 -3.00 -2.90
N VAL A 75 6.56 -1.72 -2.71
CA VAL A 75 6.78 -0.77 -3.81
C VAL A 75 7.94 -1.23 -4.69
N LYS A 76 9.08 -1.60 -4.10
CA LYS A 76 10.25 -2.10 -4.84
C LYS A 76 9.94 -3.40 -5.60
N ALA A 77 9.24 -4.34 -4.96
CA ALA A 77 8.85 -5.59 -5.61
C ALA A 77 7.90 -5.34 -6.80
N ALA A 78 6.91 -4.45 -6.63
CA ALA A 78 5.99 -4.07 -7.70
C ALA A 78 6.72 -3.41 -8.88
N GLN A 79 7.68 -2.53 -8.60
CA GLN A 79 8.52 -1.91 -9.63
C GLN A 79 9.39 -2.95 -10.34
N TYR A 80 9.95 -3.92 -9.61
CA TYR A 80 10.77 -4.97 -10.20
C TYR A 80 9.97 -5.82 -11.20
N VAL A 81 8.83 -6.37 -10.79
CA VAL A 81 8.00 -7.22 -11.68
C VAL A 81 7.44 -6.45 -12.87
N ALA A 82 7.16 -5.15 -12.71
CA ALA A 82 6.76 -4.29 -13.81
C ALA A 82 7.89 -4.08 -14.84
N ALA A 83 9.15 -4.02 -14.39
CA ALA A 83 10.33 -3.86 -15.24
C ALA A 83 10.86 -5.19 -15.83
N HIS A 84 10.52 -6.34 -15.23
CA HIS A 84 11.00 -7.67 -15.63
C HIS A 84 9.82 -8.62 -15.91
N PRO A 85 9.12 -8.46 -17.06
CA PRO A 85 7.98 -9.32 -17.39
C PRO A 85 8.38 -10.80 -17.45
N GLY A 86 7.64 -11.64 -16.71
CA GLY A 86 7.92 -13.07 -16.61
C GLY A 86 8.77 -13.46 -15.40
N GLU A 87 9.22 -12.51 -14.58
CA GLU A 87 9.82 -12.78 -13.28
C GLU A 87 8.86 -12.47 -12.13
N VAL A 88 9.03 -13.16 -11.01
CA VAL A 88 8.29 -12.94 -9.77
C VAL A 88 9.23 -12.83 -8.57
N CYS A 89 8.87 -11.96 -7.63
CA CYS A 89 9.58 -11.79 -6.36
C CYS A 89 9.06 -12.84 -5.34
N PRO A 90 9.92 -13.73 -4.81
CA PRO A 90 9.51 -14.72 -3.80
C PRO A 90 9.13 -14.09 -2.45
N ALA A 91 8.70 -14.95 -1.51
CA ALA A 91 8.42 -14.52 -0.14
C ALA A 91 9.65 -13.86 0.48
N LYS A 92 9.43 -12.76 1.21
CA LYS A 92 10.47 -11.92 1.85
C LYS A 92 11.47 -11.25 0.90
N TRP A 93 11.29 -11.34 -0.43
CA TRP A 93 12.19 -10.72 -1.40
C TRP A 93 12.51 -9.25 -1.08
N GLU A 94 13.79 -8.92 -1.16
CA GLU A 94 14.35 -7.57 -1.15
C GLU A 94 15.14 -7.27 -2.44
N GLU A 95 15.35 -5.98 -2.71
CA GLU A 95 16.04 -5.54 -3.93
C GLU A 95 17.47 -6.08 -3.98
N GLY A 96 17.79 -6.78 -5.07
CA GLY A 96 19.08 -7.46 -5.28
C GLY A 96 19.07 -8.95 -4.92
N GLU A 97 18.00 -9.48 -4.31
CA GLU A 97 17.84 -10.91 -4.09
C GLU A 97 17.33 -11.65 -5.34
N GLU A 98 17.55 -12.97 -5.36
CA GLU A 98 17.13 -13.85 -6.45
C GLU A 98 15.61 -13.83 -6.66
N THR A 99 15.22 -13.83 -7.93
CA THR A 99 13.83 -13.93 -8.39
C THR A 99 13.55 -15.30 -8.98
N LEU A 100 12.27 -15.55 -9.27
CA LEU A 100 11.84 -16.79 -9.92
C LEU A 100 11.27 -16.47 -11.29
N THR A 101 11.57 -17.30 -12.28
CA THR A 101 10.87 -17.30 -13.58
C THR A 101 9.84 -18.42 -13.54
N PRO A 102 8.53 -18.12 -13.49
CA PRO A 102 7.51 -19.18 -13.47
C PRO A 102 7.64 -20.09 -14.69
N SER A 103 7.83 -21.39 -14.44
CA SER A 103 7.86 -22.41 -15.48
C SER A 103 7.10 -23.65 -15.03
N ILE A 104 6.69 -24.50 -15.97
CA ILE A 104 5.97 -25.74 -15.65
C ILE A 104 6.82 -26.66 -14.74
N ASP A 105 8.14 -26.59 -14.88
CA ASP A 105 9.08 -27.40 -14.10
C ASP A 105 9.23 -26.93 -12.65
N LEU A 106 8.78 -25.71 -12.33
CA LEU A 106 8.78 -25.13 -10.99
C LEU A 106 7.49 -25.41 -10.21
N VAL A 107 6.43 -25.91 -10.87
CA VAL A 107 5.15 -26.23 -10.22
C VAL A 107 5.34 -27.39 -9.23
N GLY A 108 5.14 -27.11 -7.93
CA GLY A 108 5.19 -28.11 -6.85
C GLY A 108 6.58 -28.44 -6.29
N LYS A 109 7.62 -27.69 -6.68
CA LYS A 109 8.99 -27.83 -6.13
C LYS A 109 9.38 -26.76 -5.11
N ILE A 110 8.52 -25.76 -4.92
CA ILE A 110 8.64 -24.66 -3.96
C ILE A 110 7.35 -24.60 -3.14
#